data_AF-A0A5C5FQN1-F1
#
_entry.id   AF-A0A5C5FQN1-F1
#
_cell.length_a   1.000
_cell.length_b   1.000
_cell.length_c   1.000
_cell.angle_alpha   90.00
_cell.angle_beta   90.00
_cell.angle_gamma   90.00
#
_symmetry.space_group_name_H-M   'P 1'
#
loop_
_entity.id
_entity.type
_entity.pdbx_description
1 polymer ?
#
loop_
_entity_poly.entity_id
_entity_poly.type
_entity_poly.pdbx_seq_one_letter_code
_entity_poly.pdbx_strand_id
1 'polypeptide(L)'
;MVLGYLASWLPGFGGGSSGAPQAVQASKELSEDELHALHAQWLRMQSSHQAEAHDLMSRLVAENNNLQVQLDKAQRELKDVSAGRKADEEALKRAETEIERLTGGNVPVSTALTHRRPDETPAGLAVAILDLETDLFAPEIFHQHSSAEGAVNAVRCKLQESLLSLPLPQQERSWQLVGFVFWRRNPHFVHQLVVHGFFASVAEFDEFVVSFNRAHPLFMLVVEQGGSSEQALQRERAFAMLFARHPLCYRLVLGRWAYDLHLAEMLAPAKASDRTVVSTFPAKILFVEPYIGAYLPAQLLRHEPQMIEPDGLLRRHALAAAMAHKPREVDYSRPLWQQDPPICLDHYLSASRCCDERCAFSHSYRIPPDVLEALRFEVSRTPCPLLVARYACEDAATCHFAHACPRGGRCVDAACAFTAPGMHPPPPLRAQTAPALGRPTAGAGAPPARSSAVGFGVALPAGLVRQGANAPSPTNRRDPHRVSAAYGAPQDPSPALSGSPRAFASPAPRARQQPKHHLLPSSPFGHPLSLADAEEASAPPPPVTDAVDLTDEELARLLDKARREEEEYARGLEEDPFTAPSQGGVPPVTIGVRSPSRREGGARKQAAKGDGRAIWDAALSGRGSQAPV
;
A
#
# COMPACT_ATOMS: atom_id res chain seq x y z
N MET A 1 -22.39 5.12 -55.85
CA MET A 1 -21.17 4.65 -55.16
C MET A 1 -20.56 3.40 -55.82
N VAL A 2 -21.33 2.44 -56.32
CA VAL A 2 -20.82 1.20 -56.96
C VAL A 2 -19.98 1.47 -58.24
N LEU A 3 -20.33 2.47 -59.06
CA LEU A 3 -19.53 2.84 -60.23
C LEU A 3 -18.21 3.57 -59.90
N GLY A 4 -18.11 4.19 -58.72
CA GLY A 4 -16.88 4.85 -58.28
C GLY A 4 -15.82 3.89 -57.76
N TYR A 5 -16.24 2.75 -57.20
CA TYR A 5 -15.35 1.71 -56.68
C TYR A 5 -14.69 0.86 -57.78
N LEU A 6 -15.30 0.77 -58.96
CA LEU A 6 -14.69 0.08 -60.12
C LEU A 6 -13.59 0.92 -60.78
N ALA A 7 -13.62 2.25 -60.64
CA ALA A 7 -12.63 3.14 -61.23
C ALA A 7 -11.27 3.14 -60.50
N SER A 8 -11.23 2.70 -59.23
CA SER A 8 -9.99 2.68 -58.42
C SER A 8 -9.12 1.42 -58.62
N TRP A 9 -9.60 0.43 -59.37
CA TRP A 9 -8.87 -0.81 -59.67
C TRP A 9 -8.12 -0.79 -61.02
N LEU A 10 -8.22 0.29 -61.80
CA LEU A 10 -7.41 0.46 -63.02
C LEU A 10 -6.06 1.11 -62.67
N PRO A 11 -4.92 0.51 -63.09
CA PRO A 11 -3.60 1.04 -62.77
C PRO A 11 -3.43 2.44 -63.38
N GLY A 12 -3.06 3.39 -62.52
CA GLY A 12 -2.89 4.80 -62.87
C GLY A 12 -1.84 5.01 -63.95
N PHE A 13 -2.28 5.43 -65.14
CA PHE A 13 -1.42 6.04 -66.13
C PHE A 13 -1.10 7.49 -65.70
N GLY A 14 0.01 7.62 -64.99
CA GLY A 14 0.59 8.92 -64.65
C GLY A 14 1.27 9.55 -65.87
N GLY A 15 0.74 10.70 -66.29
CA GLY A 15 1.47 11.90 -66.70
C GLY A 15 2.43 11.86 -67.91
N GLY A 16 2.02 12.49 -69.01
CA GLY A 16 2.95 12.89 -70.08
C GLY A 16 2.32 13.49 -71.33
N SER A 17 2.23 14.84 -71.35
CA SER A 17 2.24 15.77 -72.50
C SER A 17 1.36 15.52 -73.75
N SER A 18 0.43 16.47 -73.95
CA SER A 18 0.04 17.12 -75.22
C SER A 18 0.16 16.30 -76.52
N GLY A 19 -0.94 15.66 -76.88
CA GLY A 19 -1.23 15.22 -78.23
C GLY A 19 -2.59 14.55 -78.19
N ALA A 20 -3.61 15.16 -78.79
CA ALA A 20 -4.92 14.53 -78.93
C ALA A 20 -4.83 13.38 -79.95
N PRO A 21 -5.17 12.13 -79.60
CA PRO A 21 -5.58 11.16 -80.58
C PRO A 21 -7.10 10.96 -80.52
N GLN A 22 -7.69 10.80 -81.70
CA GLN A 22 -9.09 10.51 -81.90
C GLN A 22 -9.54 9.31 -81.06
N ALA A 23 -10.64 9.55 -80.36
CA ALA A 23 -11.50 8.55 -79.77
C ALA A 23 -12.04 7.62 -80.86
N VAL A 24 -11.56 6.37 -80.88
CA VAL A 24 -12.37 5.18 -81.19
C VAL A 24 -11.83 4.06 -80.31
N GLN A 25 -12.19 4.07 -79.03
CA GLN A 25 -12.06 2.87 -78.19
C GLN A 25 -13.17 1.92 -78.64
N ALA A 26 -12.81 0.98 -79.53
CA ALA A 26 -13.65 -0.17 -79.82
C ALA A 26 -13.95 -0.87 -78.49
N SER A 27 -15.21 -0.85 -78.06
CA SER A 27 -15.70 -1.63 -76.94
C SER A 27 -15.41 -3.09 -77.24
N LYS A 28 -14.35 -3.62 -76.65
CA LYS A 28 -14.03 -5.04 -76.72
C LYS A 28 -15.19 -5.76 -76.02
N GLU A 29 -16.07 -6.36 -76.81
CA GLU A 29 -17.16 -7.18 -76.29
C GLU A 29 -16.52 -8.33 -75.52
N LEU A 30 -16.78 -8.36 -74.20
CA LEU A 30 -16.34 -9.46 -73.34
C LEU A 30 -17.02 -10.72 -73.84
N SER A 31 -16.27 -11.82 -73.95
CA SER A 31 -16.89 -13.10 -74.30
C SER A 31 -17.83 -13.55 -73.17
N GLU A 32 -18.80 -14.40 -73.51
CA GLU A 32 -19.72 -14.99 -72.51
C GLU A 32 -18.95 -15.74 -71.40
N ASP A 33 -17.82 -16.37 -71.75
CA ASP A 33 -16.92 -17.03 -70.80
C ASP A 33 -16.25 -16.03 -69.84
N GLU A 34 -15.84 -14.85 -70.32
CA GLU A 34 -15.28 -13.78 -69.48
C GLU A 34 -16.33 -13.22 -68.50
N LEU A 35 -17.58 -13.08 -68.95
CA LEU A 35 -18.70 -12.64 -68.10
C LEU A 35 -18.99 -13.67 -66.99
N HIS A 36 -19.02 -14.96 -67.33
CA HIS A 36 -19.21 -16.04 -66.35
C HIS A 36 -18.05 -16.11 -65.35
N ALA A 37 -16.81 -15.94 -65.80
CA ALA A 37 -15.64 -15.90 -64.93
C ALA A 37 -15.69 -14.72 -63.93
N LEU A 38 -16.08 -13.53 -64.39
CA LEU A 38 -16.27 -12.35 -63.55
C LEU A 38 -17.41 -12.54 -62.55
N HIS A 39 -18.54 -13.12 -62.97
CA HIS A 39 -19.66 -13.42 -62.07
C HIS A 39 -19.26 -14.44 -60.99
N ALA A 40 -18.53 -15.50 -61.36
CA ALA A 40 -18.02 -16.48 -60.40
C ALA A 40 -17.01 -15.85 -59.43
N GLN A 41 -16.16 -14.93 -59.89
CA GLN A 41 -15.25 -14.18 -59.03
C GLN A 41 -16.01 -13.27 -58.06
N TRP A 42 -17.04 -12.57 -58.54
CA TRP A 42 -17.88 -11.72 -57.73
C TRP A 42 -18.61 -12.51 -56.63
N LEU A 43 -19.16 -13.69 -56.95
CA LEU A 43 -19.79 -14.57 -55.96
C LEU A 43 -18.81 -15.07 -54.90
N ARG A 44 -17.57 -15.41 -55.28
CA ARG A 44 -16.52 -15.78 -54.31
C ARG A 44 -16.18 -14.62 -53.38
N MET A 45 -16.04 -13.41 -53.93
CA MET A 45 -15.77 -12.21 -53.15
C MET A 45 -16.93 -11.90 -52.19
N GLN A 46 -18.18 -11.99 -52.67
CA GLN A 46 -19.36 -11.79 -51.83
C GLN A 46 -19.43 -12.83 -50.70
N SER A 47 -19.14 -14.10 -51.00
CA SER A 47 -19.07 -15.16 -49.99
C SER A 47 -17.96 -14.92 -48.97
N SER A 48 -16.79 -14.42 -49.39
CA SER A 48 -15.70 -14.03 -48.47
C SER A 48 -16.13 -12.91 -47.55
N HIS A 49 -16.73 -11.85 -48.09
CA HIS A 49 -17.22 -10.73 -47.27
C HIS A 49 -18.32 -11.14 -46.30
N GLN A 50 -19.21 -12.05 -46.69
CA GLN A 50 -20.22 -12.60 -45.78
C GLN A 50 -19.59 -13.42 -44.65
N ALA A 51 -18.57 -14.24 -44.95
CA ALA A 51 -17.84 -14.99 -43.94
C ALA A 51 -17.08 -14.07 -42.98
N GLU A 52 -16.39 -13.04 -43.49
CA GLU A 52 -15.70 -12.03 -42.69
C GLU A 52 -16.66 -11.23 -41.80
N ALA A 53 -17.83 -10.85 -42.32
CA ALA A 53 -18.86 -10.16 -41.54
C ALA A 53 -19.42 -11.05 -40.42
N HIS A 54 -19.64 -12.35 -40.69
CA HIS A 54 -20.10 -13.29 -39.68
C HIS A 54 -19.05 -13.53 -38.59
N ASP A 55 -17.78 -13.65 -38.97
CA ASP A 55 -16.66 -13.78 -38.03
C ASP A 55 -16.52 -12.53 -37.14
N LEU A 56 -16.60 -11.33 -37.72
CA LEU A 56 -16.58 -10.08 -36.98
C LEU A 56 -17.76 -9.98 -35.99
N MET A 57 -18.97 -10.33 -36.44
CA MET A 57 -20.15 -10.33 -35.58
C MET A 57 -20.00 -11.33 -34.43
N SER A 58 -19.45 -12.52 -34.70
CA SER A 58 -19.18 -13.53 -33.67
C SER A 58 -18.19 -13.03 -32.62
N ARG A 59 -17.14 -12.31 -33.04
CA ARG A 59 -16.19 -11.68 -32.12
C ARG A 59 -16.82 -10.60 -31.26
N LEU A 60 -17.65 -9.73 -31.86
CA LEU A 60 -18.36 -8.67 -31.12
C LEU A 60 -19.35 -9.24 -30.10
N VAL A 61 -20.06 -10.32 -30.44
CA VAL A 61 -20.96 -11.02 -29.51
C VAL A 61 -20.17 -11.63 -28.34
N ALA A 62 -19.03 -12.27 -28.61
CA ALA A 62 -18.18 -12.83 -27.57
C ALA A 62 -17.62 -11.74 -26.62
N GLU A 63 -17.21 -10.60 -27.16
CA GLU A 63 -16.76 -9.45 -26.38
C GLU A 63 -17.88 -8.85 -25.53
N ASN A 64 -19.08 -8.69 -26.10
CA ASN A 64 -20.25 -8.20 -25.35
C ASN A 64 -20.61 -9.12 -24.18
N ASN A 65 -20.60 -10.43 -24.41
CA ASN A 65 -20.84 -11.42 -23.33
C ASN A 65 -19.76 -11.33 -22.23
N ASN A 66 -18.49 -11.10 -22.59
CA ASN A 66 -17.43 -10.90 -21.60
C ASN A 66 -17.67 -9.61 -20.78
N LEU A 67 -18.03 -8.52 -21.45
CA LEU A 67 -18.36 -7.25 -20.78
C LEU A 67 -19.57 -7.39 -19.84
N GLN A 68 -20.59 -8.16 -20.21
CA GLN A 68 -21.73 -8.46 -19.34
C GLN A 68 -21.28 -9.23 -18.08
N VAL A 69 -20.45 -10.26 -18.23
CA VAL A 69 -19.89 -11.01 -17.08
C VAL A 69 -19.06 -10.10 -16.16
N GLN A 70 -18.29 -9.17 -16.72
CA GLN A 70 -17.53 -8.20 -15.93
C GLN A 70 -18.44 -7.20 -15.20
N LEU A 71 -19.51 -6.74 -15.85
CA LEU A 71 -20.50 -5.85 -15.24
C LEU A 71 -21.21 -6.53 -14.07
N ASP A 72 -21.66 -7.77 -14.23
CA ASP A 72 -22.31 -8.55 -13.18
C ASP A 72 -21.37 -8.83 -12.00
N LYS A 73 -20.08 -9.03 -12.27
CA LYS A 73 -19.06 -9.16 -11.24
C LYS A 73 -18.91 -7.84 -10.46
N ALA A 74 -18.74 -6.72 -11.15
CA ALA A 74 -18.60 -5.41 -10.52
C ALA A 74 -19.85 -5.01 -9.71
N GLN A 75 -21.04 -5.33 -10.19
CA GLN A 75 -22.29 -5.06 -9.46
C GLN A 75 -22.40 -5.88 -8.17
N ARG A 76 -21.93 -7.14 -8.16
CA ARG A 76 -21.86 -7.96 -6.93
C ARG A 76 -20.86 -7.37 -5.94
N GLU A 77 -19.66 -7.02 -6.40
CA GLU A 77 -18.64 -6.38 -5.55
C GLU A 77 -19.16 -5.05 -4.96
N LEU A 78 -19.91 -4.25 -5.72
CA LEU A 78 -20.52 -3.01 -5.22
C LEU A 78 -21.58 -3.28 -4.14
N LYS A 79 -22.41 -4.32 -4.31
CA LYS A 79 -23.39 -4.73 -3.29
C LYS A 79 -22.70 -5.15 -2.00
N ASP A 80 -21.62 -5.93 -2.09
CA ASP A 80 -20.85 -6.36 -0.93
C ASP A 80 -20.20 -5.18 -0.19
N VAL A 81 -19.60 -4.23 -0.93
CA VAL A 81 -19.06 -2.98 -0.36
C VAL A 81 -20.16 -2.15 0.32
N SER A 82 -21.35 -2.06 -0.28
CA SER A 82 -22.47 -1.32 0.31
C SER A 82 -22.97 -1.95 1.62
N ALA A 83 -23.00 -3.28 1.69
CA ALA A 83 -23.34 -4.01 2.90
C ALA A 83 -22.27 -3.81 3.99
N GLY A 84 -20.99 -3.84 3.62
CA GLY A 84 -19.87 -3.51 4.52
C GLY A 84 -19.98 -2.10 5.11
N ARG A 85 -20.26 -1.09 4.28
CA ARG A 85 -20.46 0.30 4.74
C ARG A 85 -21.59 0.43 5.75
N LYS A 86 -22.69 -0.30 5.57
CA LYS A 86 -23.81 -0.30 6.52
C LYS A 86 -23.40 -0.89 7.87
N ALA A 87 -22.66 -2.00 7.86
CA ALA A 87 -22.13 -2.60 9.09
C ALA A 87 -21.14 -1.67 9.81
N ASP A 88 -20.32 -0.93 9.06
CA ASP A 88 -19.41 0.07 9.61
C ASP A 88 -20.15 1.26 10.21
N GLU A 89 -21.22 1.75 9.57
CA GLU A 89 -22.07 2.82 10.10
C GLU A 89 -22.76 2.39 11.40
N GLU A 90 -23.23 1.14 11.49
CA GLU A 90 -23.81 0.57 12.72
C GLU A 90 -22.74 0.39 13.83
N ALA A 91 -21.50 0.04 13.48
CA ALA A 91 -20.40 0.01 14.43
C ALA A 91 -20.03 1.42 14.92
N LEU A 92 -20.07 2.41 14.04
CA LEU A 92 -19.82 3.82 14.37
C LEU A 92 -20.88 4.34 15.34
N LYS A 93 -22.16 4.11 15.05
CA LYS A 93 -23.28 4.48 15.94
C LYS A 93 -23.17 3.83 17.31
N ARG A 94 -22.71 2.57 17.38
CA ARG A 94 -22.44 1.89 18.66
C ARG A 94 -21.31 2.54 19.43
N ALA A 95 -20.21 2.91 18.76
CA ALA A 95 -19.09 3.61 19.38
C ALA A 95 -19.49 5.00 19.88
N GLU A 96 -20.28 5.75 19.10
CA GLU A 96 -20.82 7.05 19.51
C GLU A 96 -21.73 6.92 20.75
N THR A 97 -22.65 5.95 20.74
CA THR A 97 -23.54 5.68 21.89
C THR A 97 -22.74 5.31 23.15
N GLU A 98 -21.68 4.52 22.99
CA GLU A 98 -20.82 4.12 24.12
C GLU A 98 -19.99 5.30 24.65
N ILE A 99 -19.51 6.18 23.76
CA ILE A 99 -18.86 7.44 24.15
C ILE A 99 -19.84 8.33 24.91
N GLU A 100 -21.08 8.49 24.43
CA GLU A 100 -22.12 9.23 25.14
C GLU A 100 -22.42 8.63 26.51
N ARG A 101 -22.47 7.30 26.61
CA ARG A 101 -22.65 6.57 27.88
C ARG A 101 -21.51 6.84 28.86
N LEU A 102 -20.26 6.75 28.40
CA LEU A 102 -19.06 6.90 29.22
C LEU A 102 -18.78 8.35 29.60
N THR A 103 -19.19 9.30 28.76
CA THR A 103 -19.14 10.74 29.06
C THR A 103 -20.28 11.23 29.94
N GLY A 104 -21.20 10.33 30.34
CA GLY A 104 -22.20 10.58 31.37
C GLY A 104 -23.58 11.04 30.86
N GLY A 105 -23.97 10.67 29.64
CA GLY A 105 -25.34 10.56 29.12
C GLY A 105 -26.34 11.70 29.42
N ASN A 106 -26.83 12.35 28.35
CA ASN A 106 -28.07 13.14 28.30
C ASN A 106 -28.13 14.55 28.91
N VAL A 107 -27.04 15.17 29.33
CA VAL A 107 -27.07 16.64 29.39
C VAL A 107 -26.69 17.17 28.01
N PRO A 108 -27.60 17.83 27.26
CA PRO A 108 -27.25 18.39 25.97
C PRO A 108 -26.01 19.26 26.17
N VAL A 109 -24.98 19.06 25.35
CA VAL A 109 -23.70 19.78 25.49
C VAL A 109 -23.93 21.29 25.56
N SER A 110 -24.95 21.80 24.86
CA SER A 110 -25.37 23.21 24.92
C SER A 110 -25.97 23.66 26.26
N THR A 111 -26.57 22.78 27.06
CA THR A 111 -27.19 23.11 28.36
C THR A 111 -26.26 22.80 29.54
N ALA A 112 -25.37 21.80 29.41
CA ALA A 112 -24.34 21.49 30.40
C ALA A 112 -23.31 22.63 30.53
N LEU A 113 -22.99 23.31 29.42
CA LEU A 113 -22.08 24.46 29.40
C LEU A 113 -22.60 25.67 30.18
N THR A 114 -23.91 25.78 30.40
CA THR A 114 -24.50 26.93 31.10
C THR A 114 -24.63 26.75 32.62
N HIS A 115 -24.54 25.52 33.15
CA HIS A 115 -24.75 25.24 34.58
C HIS A 115 -23.56 24.64 35.33
N ARG A 116 -22.47 24.27 34.63
CA ARG A 116 -21.20 23.97 35.31
C ARG A 116 -20.57 25.25 35.84
N ARG A 117 -19.95 25.17 37.02
CA ARG A 117 -19.09 26.27 37.51
C ARG A 117 -18.11 26.62 36.40
N PRO A 118 -17.91 27.91 36.06
CA PRO A 118 -17.01 28.33 34.99
C PRO A 118 -15.56 27.82 35.12
N ASP A 119 -15.19 27.27 36.28
CA ASP A 119 -13.87 26.70 36.54
C ASP A 119 -13.74 25.19 36.21
N GLU A 120 -14.83 24.44 36.00
CA GLU A 120 -14.76 23.00 35.69
C GLU A 120 -14.81 22.75 34.19
N THR A 121 -13.64 22.74 33.56
CA THR A 121 -13.51 22.31 32.16
C THR A 121 -13.91 20.83 32.03
N PRO A 122 -14.80 20.47 31.08
CA PRO A 122 -15.16 19.08 30.85
C PRO A 122 -13.90 18.26 30.51
N ALA A 123 -13.82 17.04 31.07
CA ALA A 123 -12.74 16.13 30.74
C ALA A 123 -12.72 15.89 29.22
N GLY A 124 -11.61 16.24 28.58
CA GLY A 124 -11.42 16.01 27.15
C GLY A 124 -11.23 14.53 26.84
N LEU A 125 -11.34 14.17 25.58
CA LEU A 125 -10.97 12.84 25.08
C LEU A 125 -9.62 12.95 24.36
N ALA A 126 -8.70 12.06 24.71
CA ALA A 126 -7.57 11.71 23.87
C ALA A 126 -7.93 10.40 23.16
N VAL A 127 -7.91 10.39 21.83
CA VAL A 127 -8.30 9.22 21.04
C VAL A 127 -7.09 8.73 20.27
N ALA A 128 -6.72 7.47 20.43
CA ALA A 128 -5.68 6.82 19.66
C ALA A 128 -6.29 5.86 18.64
N ILE A 129 -5.87 5.96 17.38
CA ILE A 129 -6.24 5.05 16.31
C ILE A 129 -4.96 4.41 15.79
N LEU A 130 -4.80 3.13 16.05
CA LEU A 130 -3.62 2.34 15.75
C LEU A 130 -4.00 1.16 14.85
N ASP A 131 -3.05 0.65 14.07
CA ASP A 131 -3.17 -0.56 13.27
C ASP A 131 -2.19 -1.61 13.81
N LEU A 132 -2.71 -2.78 14.21
CA LEU A 132 -1.96 -3.88 14.82
C LEU A 132 -0.80 -4.38 13.95
N GLU A 133 -0.98 -4.36 12.63
CA GLU A 133 -0.03 -4.90 11.66
C GLU A 133 0.99 -3.85 11.22
N THR A 134 0.57 -2.58 11.12
CA THR A 134 1.36 -1.47 10.55
C THR A 134 2.15 -0.71 11.62
N ASP A 135 1.57 -0.55 12.80
CA ASP A 135 2.20 0.16 13.91
C ASP A 135 3.16 -0.75 14.68
N LEU A 136 2.93 -2.06 14.59
CA LEU A 136 3.82 -3.13 15.05
C LEU A 136 4.16 -3.01 16.51
N PHE A 137 3.32 -3.59 17.34
CA PHE A 137 3.52 -3.61 18.78
C PHE A 137 4.79 -4.36 19.19
N ALA A 138 5.46 -3.81 20.19
CA ALA A 138 6.65 -4.39 20.77
C ALA A 138 6.31 -5.78 21.34
N PRO A 139 7.18 -6.78 21.12
CA PRO A 139 6.96 -8.15 21.57
C PRO A 139 6.64 -8.27 23.06
N GLU A 140 7.15 -7.34 23.87
CA GLU A 140 6.93 -7.23 25.30
C GLU A 140 5.45 -7.08 25.66
N ILE A 141 4.65 -6.45 24.80
CA ILE A 141 3.20 -6.28 25.00
C ILE A 141 2.47 -7.62 24.97
N PHE A 142 2.98 -8.57 24.17
CA PHE A 142 2.44 -9.92 24.06
C PHE A 142 3.08 -10.90 25.07
N HIS A 143 4.34 -10.67 25.47
CA HIS A 143 5.11 -11.61 26.30
C HIS A 143 5.09 -11.31 27.80
N GLN A 144 5.14 -10.05 28.22
CA GLN A 144 5.26 -9.70 29.65
C GLN A 144 3.94 -9.88 30.40
N HIS A 145 2.85 -10.02 29.65
CA HIS A 145 1.50 -10.12 30.18
C HIS A 145 0.76 -11.21 29.43
N SER A 146 0.81 -12.43 29.97
CA SER A 146 -0.01 -13.56 29.49
C SER A 146 -1.53 -13.30 29.53
N SER A 147 -1.97 -12.11 29.95
CA SER A 147 -3.35 -11.65 29.87
C SER A 147 -3.47 -10.47 28.91
N ALA A 148 -4.54 -10.46 28.12
CA ALA A 148 -4.89 -9.34 27.26
C ALA A 148 -5.07 -8.02 28.03
N GLU A 149 -5.36 -8.09 29.34
CA GLU A 149 -5.40 -6.94 30.24
C GLU A 149 -4.05 -6.25 30.39
N GLY A 150 -2.96 -6.99 30.53
CA GLY A 150 -1.65 -6.36 30.60
C GLY A 150 -1.22 -5.76 29.26
N ALA A 151 -1.62 -6.37 28.13
CA ALA A 151 -1.43 -5.75 26.81
C ALA A 151 -2.16 -4.40 26.69
N VAL A 152 -3.43 -4.34 27.09
CA VAL A 152 -4.21 -3.08 27.12
C VAL A 152 -3.56 -2.05 28.06
N ASN A 153 -3.12 -2.47 29.25
CA ASN A 153 -2.45 -1.58 30.19
C ASN A 153 -1.11 -1.06 29.65
N ALA A 154 -0.32 -1.89 28.97
CA ALA A 154 0.92 -1.46 28.33
C ALA A 154 0.64 -0.41 27.25
N VAL A 155 -0.34 -0.66 26.38
CA VAL A 155 -0.79 0.31 25.35
C VAL A 155 -1.23 1.63 25.98
N ARG A 156 -2.09 1.56 27.00
CA ARG A 156 -2.61 2.71 27.73
C ARG A 156 -1.49 3.52 28.40
N CYS A 157 -0.62 2.86 29.18
CA CYS A 157 0.46 3.52 29.90
C CYS A 157 1.43 4.22 28.95
N LYS A 158 1.83 3.58 27.84
CA LYS A 158 2.75 4.19 26.88
C LYS A 158 2.15 5.36 26.12
N LEU A 159 0.91 5.24 25.65
CA LEU A 159 0.23 6.37 25.04
C LEU A 159 0.06 7.52 26.04
N GLN A 160 -0.23 7.23 27.30
CA GLN A 160 -0.33 8.22 28.36
C GLN A 160 1.02 8.89 28.65
N GLU A 161 2.12 8.15 28.75
CA GLU A 161 3.49 8.68 28.87
C GLU A 161 3.82 9.64 27.72
N SER A 162 3.57 9.23 26.46
CA SER A 162 3.81 10.05 25.28
C SER A 162 2.92 11.29 25.19
N LEU A 163 1.68 11.22 25.67
CA LEU A 163 0.79 12.38 25.76
C LEU A 163 1.24 13.35 26.86
N LEU A 164 1.78 12.83 27.97
CA LEU A 164 2.32 13.63 29.06
C LEU A 164 3.69 14.24 28.74
N SER A 165 4.41 13.79 27.72
CA SER A 165 5.65 14.44 27.28
C SER A 165 5.40 15.70 26.43
N LEU A 166 4.15 15.99 26.06
CA LEU A 166 3.79 17.20 25.30
C LEU A 166 3.88 18.46 26.17
N PRO A 167 4.03 19.67 25.59
CA PRO A 167 4.20 20.91 26.34
C PRO A 167 3.10 21.19 27.40
N LEU A 168 3.50 21.75 28.55
CA LEU A 168 2.68 22.02 29.75
C LEU A 168 1.28 22.64 29.54
N PRO A 169 1.03 23.59 28.62
CA PRO A 169 -0.31 24.16 28.41
C PRO A 169 -1.35 23.11 27.99
N GLN A 170 -0.88 21.92 27.61
CA GLN A 170 -1.69 20.81 27.13
C GLN A 170 -1.94 19.74 28.19
N GLN A 171 -1.15 19.72 29.27
CA GLN A 171 -1.23 18.70 30.33
C GLN A 171 -2.28 19.02 31.40
N GLU A 172 -2.59 20.30 31.62
CA GLU A 172 -3.45 20.74 32.73
C GLU A 172 -4.93 20.36 32.59
N ARG A 173 -5.36 19.88 31.41
CA ARG A 173 -6.74 19.44 31.21
C ARG A 173 -6.91 18.02 31.70
N SER A 174 -7.98 17.75 32.44
CA SER A 174 -8.40 16.37 32.66
C SER A 174 -8.82 15.76 31.32
N TRP A 175 -8.34 14.55 31.02
CA TRP A 175 -8.74 13.82 29.83
C TRP A 175 -8.83 12.33 30.08
N GLN A 176 -9.61 11.65 29.24
CA GLN A 176 -9.70 10.19 29.18
C GLN A 176 -9.12 9.69 27.87
N LEU A 177 -8.37 8.59 27.93
CA LEU A 177 -7.78 7.96 26.75
C LEU A 177 -8.69 6.84 26.23
N VAL A 178 -9.03 6.95 24.95
CA VAL A 178 -9.75 5.93 24.18
C VAL A 178 -8.81 5.39 23.11
N GLY A 179 -8.70 4.08 22.98
CA GLY A 179 -7.84 3.43 21.99
C GLY A 179 -8.62 2.52 21.05
N PHE A 180 -8.45 2.71 19.76
CA PHE A 180 -8.92 1.80 18.70
C PHE A 180 -7.71 1.17 18.05
N VAL A 181 -7.60 -0.16 18.11
CA VAL A 181 -6.54 -0.94 17.49
C VAL A 181 -7.15 -1.79 16.38
N PHE A 182 -6.94 -1.41 15.13
CA PHE A 182 -7.46 -2.11 13.97
C PHE A 182 -6.60 -3.32 13.62
N TRP A 183 -7.23 -4.42 13.24
CA TRP A 183 -6.54 -5.62 12.75
C TRP A 183 -7.21 -6.12 11.48
N ARG A 184 -6.43 -6.24 10.39
CA ARG A 184 -6.89 -6.61 9.04
C ARG A 184 -7.03 -8.12 8.83
N ARG A 185 -6.92 -8.88 9.92
CA ARG A 185 -7.05 -10.34 9.94
C ARG A 185 -6.08 -11.05 9.00
N ASN A 186 -4.90 -10.47 8.78
CA ASN A 186 -3.88 -11.06 7.92
C ASN A 186 -3.39 -12.40 8.50
N PRO A 187 -3.65 -13.53 7.83
CA PRO A 187 -3.28 -14.84 8.36
C PRO A 187 -1.76 -15.00 8.45
N HIS A 188 -1.01 -14.31 7.59
CA HIS A 188 0.44 -14.34 7.63
C HIS A 188 0.98 -13.67 8.89
N PHE A 189 0.38 -12.55 9.30
CA PHE A 189 0.75 -11.85 10.53
C PHE A 189 0.54 -12.75 11.76
N VAL A 190 -0.63 -13.39 11.89
CA VAL A 190 -0.89 -14.31 13.02
C VAL A 190 0.04 -15.51 12.99
N HIS A 191 0.25 -16.10 11.81
CA HIS A 191 1.19 -17.22 11.66
C HIS A 191 2.61 -16.83 12.10
N GLN A 192 3.07 -15.62 11.77
CA GLN A 192 4.35 -15.11 12.27
C GLN A 192 4.36 -14.99 13.80
N LEU A 193 3.28 -14.46 14.39
CA LEU A 193 3.20 -14.36 15.83
C LEU A 193 3.31 -15.74 16.50
N VAL A 194 2.69 -16.75 15.91
CA VAL A 194 2.80 -18.15 16.37
C VAL A 194 4.20 -18.71 16.17
N VAL A 195 4.80 -18.55 14.98
CA VAL A 195 6.16 -19.03 14.68
C VAL A 195 7.23 -18.43 15.60
N HIS A 196 7.05 -17.17 16.00
CA HIS A 196 7.96 -16.50 16.92
C HIS A 196 7.67 -16.80 18.41
N GLY A 197 6.66 -17.63 18.71
CA GLY A 197 6.33 -18.04 20.06
C GLY A 197 5.61 -16.96 20.89
N PHE A 198 5.00 -15.96 20.25
CA PHE A 198 4.12 -15.01 20.94
C PHE A 198 2.81 -15.66 21.36
N PHE A 199 2.32 -16.59 20.55
CA PHE A 199 1.15 -17.41 20.81
C PHE A 199 1.48 -18.86 20.46
N ALA A 200 0.98 -19.82 21.22
CA ALA A 200 1.14 -21.25 20.95
C ALA A 200 0.29 -21.70 19.74
N SER A 201 -0.80 -20.98 19.43
CA SER A 201 -1.66 -21.30 18.29
C SER A 201 -2.45 -20.09 17.77
N VAL A 202 -3.01 -20.22 16.56
CA VAL A 202 -3.96 -19.23 16.00
C VAL A 202 -5.20 -19.07 16.89
N ALA A 203 -5.68 -20.16 17.50
CA ALA A 203 -6.83 -20.13 18.39
C ALA A 203 -6.56 -19.31 19.66
N GLU A 204 -5.34 -19.37 20.20
CA GLU A 204 -4.94 -18.55 21.34
C GLU A 204 -4.88 -17.06 20.99
N PHE A 205 -4.48 -16.73 19.76
CA PHE A 205 -4.54 -15.35 19.28
C PHE A 205 -6.00 -14.84 19.17
N ASP A 206 -6.92 -15.67 18.65
CA ASP A 206 -8.34 -15.32 18.62
C ASP A 206 -8.92 -15.13 20.04
N GLU A 207 -8.52 -15.97 21.00
CA GLU A 207 -8.89 -15.82 22.42
C GLU A 207 -8.31 -14.54 23.04
N PHE A 208 -7.08 -14.19 22.68
CA PHE A 208 -6.45 -12.92 23.07
C PHE A 208 -7.25 -11.72 22.55
N VAL A 209 -7.72 -11.74 21.30
CA VAL A 209 -8.54 -10.66 20.73
C VAL A 209 -9.85 -10.46 21.50
N VAL A 210 -10.53 -11.57 21.84
CA VAL A 210 -11.75 -11.51 22.67
C VAL A 210 -11.45 -10.96 24.06
N SER A 211 -10.35 -11.42 24.67
CA SER A 211 -9.94 -10.99 26.00
C SER A 211 -9.50 -9.53 26.04
N PHE A 212 -8.86 -9.02 24.97
CA PHE A 212 -8.43 -7.62 24.85
C PHE A 212 -9.63 -6.69 24.91
N ASN A 213 -10.67 -7.00 24.14
CA ASN A 213 -11.91 -6.23 24.12
C ASN A 213 -12.69 -6.28 25.44
N ARG A 214 -12.49 -7.32 26.26
CA ARG A 214 -13.09 -7.43 27.60
C ARG A 214 -12.28 -6.73 28.69
N ALA A 215 -10.98 -6.57 28.48
CA ALA A 215 -10.09 -6.07 29.51
C ALA A 215 -10.34 -4.59 29.87
N HIS A 216 -10.75 -3.76 28.91
CA HIS A 216 -11.01 -2.35 29.19
C HIS A 216 -12.06 -1.74 28.25
N PRO A 217 -13.08 -1.03 28.76
CA PRO A 217 -14.18 -0.51 27.94
C PRO A 217 -13.76 0.61 26.98
N LEU A 218 -12.69 1.34 27.28
CA LEU A 218 -12.16 2.41 26.40
C LEU A 218 -11.11 1.92 25.39
N PHE A 219 -10.74 0.64 25.38
CA PHE A 219 -9.77 0.09 24.44
C PHE A 219 -10.40 -1.05 23.65
N MET A 220 -10.45 -0.89 22.34
CA MET A 220 -11.11 -1.83 21.45
C MET A 220 -10.15 -2.27 20.35
N LEU A 221 -9.98 -3.58 20.22
CA LEU A 221 -9.38 -4.21 19.05
C LEU A 221 -10.47 -4.50 18.03
N VAL A 222 -10.48 -3.69 16.97
CA VAL A 222 -11.45 -3.74 15.86
C VAL A 222 -10.96 -4.75 14.83
N VAL A 223 -11.67 -5.88 14.73
CA VAL A 223 -11.34 -6.95 13.78
C VAL A 223 -12.11 -6.73 12.48
N GLU A 224 -11.38 -6.55 11.37
CA GLU A 224 -11.99 -6.47 10.04
C GLU A 224 -12.39 -7.86 9.54
N GLN A 225 -13.63 -7.99 9.04
CA GLN A 225 -14.16 -9.24 8.50
C GLN A 225 -14.26 -9.16 6.97
N GLY A 226 -13.34 -9.85 6.28
CA GLY A 226 -13.49 -10.17 4.85
C GLY A 226 -13.32 -9.00 3.88
N GLY A 227 -12.79 -7.86 4.33
CA GLY A 227 -12.54 -6.69 3.49
C GLY A 227 -11.17 -6.70 2.82
N SER A 228 -11.04 -5.94 1.72
CA SER A 228 -9.72 -5.61 1.17
C SER A 228 -8.94 -4.71 2.15
N SER A 229 -7.61 -4.70 2.07
CA SER A 229 -6.78 -3.80 2.89
C SER A 229 -7.19 -2.32 2.75
N GLU A 230 -7.79 -1.94 1.62
CA GLU A 230 -8.28 -0.57 1.39
C GLU A 230 -9.55 -0.27 2.18
N GLN A 231 -10.45 -1.25 2.39
CA GLN A 231 -11.66 -1.06 3.20
C GLN A 231 -11.31 -0.81 4.67
N ALA A 232 -10.36 -1.58 5.20
CA ALA A 232 -9.84 -1.37 6.55
C ALA A 232 -9.27 0.05 6.71
N LEU A 233 -8.43 0.47 5.77
CA LEU A 233 -7.85 1.82 5.74
C LEU A 233 -8.93 2.91 5.60
N GLN A 234 -9.96 2.66 4.79
CA GLN A 234 -11.11 3.57 4.65
C GLN A 234 -11.85 3.74 5.99
N ARG A 235 -11.98 2.68 6.78
CA ARG A 235 -12.62 2.74 8.10
C ARG A 235 -11.75 3.47 9.13
N GLU A 236 -10.45 3.21 9.15
CA GLU A 236 -9.49 3.96 9.97
C GLU A 236 -9.55 5.47 9.67
N ARG A 237 -9.56 5.82 8.37
CA ARG A 237 -9.76 7.21 7.89
C ARG A 237 -11.08 7.79 8.39
N ALA A 238 -12.18 7.02 8.32
CA ALA A 238 -13.49 7.48 8.79
C ALA A 238 -13.50 7.77 10.30
N PHE A 239 -12.88 6.91 11.11
CA PHE A 239 -12.72 7.14 12.56
C PHE A 239 -11.86 8.38 12.82
N ALA A 240 -10.72 8.52 12.14
CA ALA A 240 -9.86 9.69 12.29
C ALA A 240 -10.61 10.99 11.95
N MET A 241 -11.40 10.99 10.88
CA MET A 241 -12.22 12.14 10.48
C MET A 241 -13.32 12.47 11.49
N LEU A 242 -13.99 11.46 12.03
CA LEU A 242 -15.01 11.64 13.08
C LEU A 242 -14.38 12.33 14.30
N PHE A 243 -13.29 11.76 14.84
CA PHE A 243 -12.67 12.26 16.06
C PHE A 243 -11.91 13.56 15.86
N ALA A 244 -11.36 13.82 14.68
CA ALA A 244 -10.76 15.12 14.35
C ALA A 244 -11.80 16.25 14.48
N ARG A 245 -13.05 15.99 14.08
CA ARG A 245 -14.17 16.95 14.14
C ARG A 245 -14.93 16.94 15.47
N HIS A 246 -14.78 15.89 16.28
CA HIS A 246 -15.52 15.76 17.53
C HIS A 246 -15.10 16.83 18.57
N PRO A 247 -16.05 17.59 19.18
CA PRO A 247 -15.74 18.72 20.06
C PRO A 247 -15.11 18.30 21.40
N LEU A 248 -15.44 17.10 21.90
CA LEU A 248 -14.80 16.57 23.12
C LEU A 248 -13.42 15.98 22.85
N CYS A 249 -13.10 15.64 21.60
CA CYS A 249 -11.79 15.12 21.28
C CYS A 249 -10.77 16.27 21.34
N TYR A 250 -9.93 16.24 22.35
CA TYR A 250 -8.87 17.20 22.58
C TYR A 250 -7.59 16.79 21.87
N ARG A 251 -7.31 15.49 21.78
CA ARG A 251 -6.16 14.93 21.06
C ARG A 251 -6.56 13.72 20.23
N LEU A 252 -6.01 13.64 19.02
CA LEU A 252 -6.12 12.50 18.12
C LEU A 252 -4.72 11.97 17.82
N VAL A 253 -4.38 10.82 18.38
CA VAL A 253 -3.14 10.09 18.11
C VAL A 253 -3.40 9.13 16.95
N LEU A 254 -2.63 9.27 15.88
CA LEU A 254 -2.72 8.43 14.70
C LEU A 254 -1.46 7.58 14.57
N GLY A 255 -1.64 6.29 14.33
CA GLY A 255 -0.57 5.36 14.02
C GLY A 255 0.17 5.68 12.72
N ARG A 256 1.11 4.81 12.37
CA ARG A 256 1.88 4.85 11.13
C ARG A 256 1.04 4.60 9.89
N TRP A 257 -0.09 3.89 10.02
CA TRP A 257 -1.07 3.74 8.93
C TRP A 257 -1.53 5.10 8.38
N ALA A 258 -1.48 6.16 9.20
CA ALA A 258 -1.94 7.50 8.85
C ALA A 258 -0.92 8.32 8.04
N TYR A 259 0.23 7.75 7.64
CA TYR A 259 1.17 8.37 6.69
C TYR A 259 0.70 8.34 5.24
N ASP A 260 -0.58 8.59 5.08
CA ASP A 260 -1.31 8.60 3.83
C ASP A 260 -1.66 10.05 3.47
N LEU A 261 -1.27 10.45 2.25
CA LEU A 261 -1.58 11.76 1.70
C LEU A 261 -3.08 12.04 1.69
N HIS A 262 -3.89 11.03 1.40
CA HIS A 262 -5.33 11.21 1.31
C HIS A 262 -5.94 11.56 2.66
N LEU A 263 -5.51 10.90 3.75
CA LEU A 263 -5.92 11.27 5.10
C LEU A 263 -5.46 12.68 5.48
N ALA A 264 -4.22 13.04 5.15
CA ALA A 264 -3.70 14.38 5.40
C ALA A 264 -4.54 15.46 4.70
N GLU A 265 -4.94 15.23 3.45
CA GLU A 265 -5.82 16.12 2.68
C GLU A 265 -7.22 16.21 3.28
N MET A 266 -7.79 15.09 3.76
CA MET A 266 -9.10 15.08 4.40
C MET A 266 -9.12 15.81 5.75
N LEU A 267 -8.03 15.70 6.52
CA LEU A 267 -7.87 16.36 7.82
C LEU A 267 -7.50 17.85 7.67
N ALA A 268 -6.97 18.26 6.52
CA ALA A 268 -6.66 19.65 6.24
C ALA A 268 -7.94 20.52 6.22
N PRO A 269 -7.90 21.74 6.78
CA PRO A 269 -9.06 22.62 6.80
C PRO A 269 -9.50 23.03 5.38
N ALA A 270 -10.75 22.74 5.02
CA ALA A 270 -11.28 22.91 3.66
C ALA A 270 -11.43 24.36 3.16
N LYS A 271 -11.17 25.39 3.99
CA LYS A 271 -11.35 26.81 3.62
C LYS A 271 -10.08 27.62 3.83
N ALA A 272 -9.31 27.77 2.74
CA ALA A 272 -8.11 28.61 2.65
C ALA A 272 -8.40 30.13 2.55
N SER A 273 -9.65 30.57 2.74
CA SER A 273 -10.00 32.00 2.64
C SER A 273 -9.41 32.85 3.76
N ASP A 274 -8.93 32.23 4.84
CA ASP A 274 -8.19 32.90 5.91
C ASP A 274 -6.68 32.75 5.67
N ARG A 275 -6.17 33.52 4.71
CA ARG A 275 -4.77 33.49 4.19
C ARG A 275 -3.69 33.77 5.25
N THR A 276 -4.08 34.15 6.46
CA THR A 276 -3.18 34.41 7.61
C THR A 276 -2.91 33.16 8.44
N VAL A 277 -3.68 32.07 8.26
CA VAL A 277 -3.42 30.78 8.92
C VAL A 277 -2.56 29.92 7.97
N VAL A 278 -1.26 30.13 8.03
CA VAL A 278 -0.28 29.23 7.40
C VAL A 278 -0.44 27.83 8.02
N SER A 279 -1.08 26.94 7.25
CA SER A 279 -0.81 25.51 7.03
C SER A 279 -0.26 24.62 8.16
N THR A 280 -0.52 24.92 9.42
CA THR A 280 -0.19 24.01 10.52
C THR A 280 -1.22 22.89 10.56
N PHE A 281 -0.74 21.65 10.58
CA PHE A 281 -1.61 20.52 10.90
C PHE A 281 -2.30 20.82 12.24
N PRO A 282 -3.58 20.46 12.43
CA PRO A 282 -4.27 20.81 13.67
C PRO A 282 -3.43 20.35 14.86
N ALA A 283 -3.07 21.25 15.79
CA ALA A 283 -2.26 20.93 16.97
C ALA A 283 -2.89 19.85 17.89
N LYS A 284 -4.14 19.48 17.59
CA LYS A 284 -4.89 18.37 18.17
C LYS A 284 -4.43 17.00 17.64
N ILE A 285 -3.82 16.91 16.46
CA ILE A 285 -3.47 15.65 15.80
C ILE A 285 -1.99 15.37 16.00
N LEU A 286 -1.70 14.18 16.51
CA LEU A 286 -0.38 13.66 16.81
C LEU A 286 -0.17 12.39 15.99
N PHE A 287 1.02 12.22 15.44
CA PHE A 287 1.39 11.02 14.70
C PHE A 287 2.39 10.21 15.49
N VAL A 288 2.26 8.88 15.46
CA VAL A 288 3.21 7.99 16.11
C VAL A 288 4.42 7.76 15.22
N GLU A 289 5.61 8.18 15.66
CA GLU A 289 6.83 8.30 14.84
C GLU A 289 7.00 7.16 13.80
N PRO A 290 7.25 7.50 12.53
CA PRO A 290 7.58 6.49 11.53
C PRO A 290 8.83 5.74 11.98
N TYR A 291 8.90 4.46 11.62
CA TYR A 291 10.19 3.81 11.72
C TYR A 291 11.18 4.45 10.74
N ILE A 292 12.45 4.26 11.05
CA ILE A 292 13.57 4.76 10.29
C ILE A 292 13.50 4.24 8.85
N GLY A 293 13.45 5.16 7.88
CA GLY A 293 13.37 4.81 6.46
C GLY A 293 11.95 4.59 5.93
N ALA A 294 10.91 4.70 6.76
CA ALA A 294 9.56 4.80 6.24
C ALA A 294 9.40 6.10 5.44
N TYR A 295 8.81 6.00 4.25
CA TYR A 295 8.56 7.16 3.40
C TYR A 295 7.47 8.03 4.03
N LEU A 296 7.85 9.23 4.48
CA LEU A 296 6.89 10.26 4.82
C LEU A 296 6.66 11.14 3.59
N PRO A 297 5.42 11.25 3.08
CA PRO A 297 5.15 12.10 1.93
C PRO A 297 5.59 13.55 2.20
N ALA A 298 6.25 14.18 1.22
CA ALA A 298 6.79 15.53 1.36
C ALA A 298 5.72 16.57 1.71
N GLN A 299 4.48 16.33 1.28
CA GLN A 299 3.32 17.17 1.61
C GLN A 299 3.02 17.11 3.10
N LEU A 300 3.09 15.93 3.72
CA LEU A 300 2.90 15.80 5.17
C LEU A 300 4.03 16.49 5.94
N LEU A 301 5.29 16.34 5.50
CA LEU A 301 6.44 17.05 6.08
C LEU A 301 6.28 18.57 6.05
N ARG A 302 5.69 19.14 4.99
CA ARG A 302 5.43 20.59 4.87
C ARG A 302 4.45 21.11 5.93
N HIS A 303 3.70 20.23 6.57
CA HIS A 303 2.74 20.59 7.61
C HIS A 303 3.31 20.51 9.04
N GLU A 304 4.60 20.17 9.18
CA GLU A 304 5.30 20.03 10.47
C GLU A 304 4.47 19.23 11.49
N PRO A 305 4.09 17.97 11.16
CA PRO A 305 3.25 17.16 12.03
C PRO A 305 3.92 16.97 13.39
N GLN A 306 3.13 17.02 14.46
CA GLN A 306 3.62 16.67 15.79
C GLN A 306 3.76 15.16 15.88
N MET A 307 4.99 14.72 16.12
CA MET A 307 5.33 13.30 16.25
C MET A 307 5.46 12.95 17.73
N ILE A 308 4.98 11.76 18.10
CA ILE A 308 5.21 11.18 19.41
C ILE A 308 5.98 9.86 19.28
N GLU A 309 6.89 9.61 20.20
CA GLU A 309 7.66 8.37 20.30
C GLU A 309 7.10 7.55 21.47
N PRO A 310 6.21 6.57 21.23
CA PRO A 310 5.78 5.67 22.27
C PRO A 310 6.84 4.59 22.47
N ASP A 311 7.96 4.99 23.08
CA ASP A 311 9.12 4.13 23.34
C ASP A 311 8.70 2.82 24.02
N GLY A 312 9.09 1.70 23.40
CA GLY A 312 8.77 0.36 23.87
C GLY A 312 7.32 -0.08 23.64
N LEU A 313 6.45 0.77 23.06
CA LEU A 313 5.12 0.34 22.61
C LEU A 313 5.17 -0.24 21.21
N LEU A 314 5.87 0.44 20.31
CA LEU A 314 5.96 0.06 18.91
C LEU A 314 7.39 -0.33 18.59
N ARG A 315 7.55 -1.34 17.73
CA ARG A 315 8.85 -1.72 17.19
C ARG A 315 9.37 -0.57 16.34
N ARG A 316 10.62 -0.22 16.58
CA ARG A 316 11.41 0.64 15.66
C ARG A 316 11.62 -0.01 14.30
N HIS A 317 11.36 -1.31 14.16
CA HIS A 317 11.59 -2.06 12.93
C HIS A 317 10.35 -2.87 12.57
N ALA A 318 10.09 -3.01 11.27
CA ALA A 318 9.05 -3.88 10.80
C ALA A 318 9.19 -5.30 11.41
N LEU A 319 8.11 -5.99 11.80
CA LEU A 319 8.19 -7.46 11.94
C LEU A 319 8.73 -8.08 10.63
N ALA A 320 8.52 -7.39 9.50
CA ALA A 320 9.15 -7.67 8.22
C ALA A 320 10.69 -7.56 8.19
N ALA A 321 11.34 -6.81 9.08
CA ALA A 321 12.81 -6.83 9.21
C ALA A 321 13.31 -8.04 10.03
N ALA A 322 12.44 -8.61 10.88
CA ALA A 322 12.64 -9.90 11.53
C ALA A 322 12.12 -11.08 10.68
N MET A 323 11.47 -10.81 9.53
CA MET A 323 11.41 -11.80 8.47
C MET A 323 12.84 -12.05 8.07
N ALA A 324 13.30 -13.26 8.38
CA ALA A 324 14.07 -14.14 7.52
C ALA A 324 14.31 -13.65 6.07
N HIS A 325 14.95 -12.51 5.86
CA HIS A 325 15.81 -12.35 4.72
C HIS A 325 16.86 -13.42 4.95
N LYS A 326 16.70 -14.55 4.24
CA LYS A 326 17.82 -15.44 3.95
C LYS A 326 18.97 -14.49 3.65
N PRO A 327 20.01 -14.46 4.51
CA PRO A 327 20.95 -13.37 4.48
C PRO A 327 21.49 -13.29 3.06
N ARG A 328 21.40 -12.09 2.48
CA ARG A 328 21.59 -11.88 1.05
C ARG A 328 22.93 -12.48 0.67
N GLU A 329 22.92 -13.32 -0.34
CA GLU A 329 24.18 -13.82 -0.90
C GLU A 329 24.82 -12.66 -1.67
N VAL A 330 26.12 -12.50 -1.50
CA VAL A 330 26.88 -11.48 -2.22
C VAL A 330 26.92 -11.86 -3.70
N ASP A 331 26.56 -10.93 -4.58
CA ASP A 331 26.68 -11.13 -6.02
C ASP A 331 28.14 -10.95 -6.43
N TYR A 332 28.87 -12.05 -6.58
CA TYR A 332 30.29 -12.04 -6.97
C TYR A 332 30.54 -11.55 -8.41
N SER A 333 29.50 -11.36 -9.22
CA SER A 333 29.65 -10.74 -10.55
C SER A 333 29.79 -9.22 -10.46
N ARG A 334 29.46 -8.61 -9.31
CA ARG A 334 29.60 -7.18 -9.04
C ARG A 334 30.71 -6.93 -8.02
N PRO A 335 31.47 -5.83 -8.14
CA PRO A 335 32.39 -5.45 -7.08
C PRO A 335 31.62 -5.19 -5.77
N LEU A 336 32.26 -5.42 -4.62
CA LEU A 336 31.59 -5.39 -3.32
C LEU A 336 30.94 -4.05 -2.96
N TRP A 337 31.43 -2.94 -3.52
CA TRP A 337 30.84 -1.61 -3.34
C TRP A 337 29.65 -1.32 -4.28
N GLN A 338 29.36 -2.16 -5.29
CA GLN A 338 28.22 -2.04 -6.22
C GLN A 338 27.12 -3.09 -5.98
N GLN A 339 27.09 -3.66 -4.78
CA GLN A 339 26.01 -4.53 -4.37
C GLN A 339 24.70 -3.73 -4.27
N ASP A 340 23.55 -4.42 -4.35
CA ASP A 340 22.23 -3.79 -4.34
C ASP A 340 21.32 -4.41 -3.26
N PRO A 341 21.20 -3.78 -2.08
CA PRO A 341 21.77 -2.48 -1.68
C PRO A 341 23.28 -2.57 -1.41
N PRO A 342 24.05 -1.45 -1.43
CA PRO A 342 25.48 -1.47 -1.14
C PRO A 342 25.79 -1.92 0.29
N ILE A 343 26.95 -2.56 0.50
CA ILE A 343 27.36 -3.17 1.78
C ILE A 343 27.79 -2.09 2.78
N CYS A 344 27.34 -2.18 4.03
CA CYS A 344 27.81 -1.30 5.11
C CYS A 344 29.19 -1.71 5.60
N LEU A 345 30.25 -0.98 5.22
CA LEU A 345 31.61 -1.33 5.62
C LEU A 345 31.79 -1.33 7.15
N ASP A 346 31.19 -0.39 7.87
CA ASP A 346 31.32 -0.30 9.32
C ASP A 346 30.67 -1.48 10.04
N HIS A 347 29.57 -2.02 9.50
CA HIS A 347 28.92 -3.20 10.05
C HIS A 347 29.81 -4.44 9.98
N TYR A 348 30.53 -4.61 8.86
CA TYR A 348 31.29 -5.82 8.58
C TYR A 348 32.76 -5.73 8.97
N LEU A 349 33.36 -4.54 8.95
CA LEU A 349 34.79 -4.34 9.15
C LEU A 349 35.13 -3.77 10.54
N SER A 350 34.24 -2.98 11.14
CA SER A 350 34.50 -2.38 12.46
C SER A 350 34.27 -3.37 13.60
N ALA A 351 35.10 -3.28 14.64
CA ALA A 351 34.91 -4.03 15.87
C ALA A 351 33.64 -3.60 16.63
N SER A 352 33.28 -2.32 16.57
CA SER A 352 32.08 -1.78 17.22
C SER A 352 30.78 -2.09 16.48
N ARG A 353 30.87 -2.57 15.22
CA ARG A 353 29.76 -2.69 14.24
C ARG A 353 29.03 -1.36 14.03
N CYS A 354 28.45 -1.19 12.84
CA CYS A 354 27.52 -0.09 12.60
C CYS A 354 26.31 -0.25 13.54
N CYS A 355 26.14 0.69 14.46
CA CYS A 355 24.98 0.79 15.35
C CYS A 355 23.87 1.67 14.75
N ASP A 356 24.11 2.27 13.58
CA ASP A 356 23.12 3.09 12.91
C ASP A 356 22.04 2.21 12.30
N GLU A 357 20.87 2.19 12.94
CA GLU A 357 19.66 1.56 12.43
C GLU A 357 19.15 2.26 11.15
N ARG A 358 19.60 3.50 10.88
CA ARG A 358 19.33 4.28 9.65
C ARG A 358 20.37 4.10 8.55
N CYS A 359 21.26 3.11 8.68
CA CYS A 359 22.33 2.96 7.72
C CYS A 359 21.76 2.84 6.29
N ALA A 360 22.18 3.74 5.40
CA ALA A 360 21.81 3.69 3.98
C ALA A 360 22.38 2.45 3.25
N PHE A 361 23.24 1.70 3.94
CA PHE A 361 23.90 0.50 3.45
C PHE A 361 23.33 -0.74 4.14
N SER A 362 23.37 -1.87 3.46
CA SER A 362 22.80 -3.12 3.95
C SER A 362 23.69 -3.78 5.01
N HIS A 363 23.04 -4.23 6.09
CA HIS A 363 23.58 -5.13 7.12
C HIS A 363 23.19 -6.59 6.90
N SER A 364 22.47 -6.91 5.81
CA SER A 364 21.79 -8.20 5.64
C SER A 364 22.58 -9.23 4.82
N TYR A 365 23.77 -8.90 4.32
CA TYR A 365 24.58 -9.83 3.54
C TYR A 365 25.22 -10.93 4.40
N ARG A 366 25.24 -12.15 3.87
CA ARG A 366 26.10 -13.23 4.37
C ARG A 366 27.43 -13.18 3.63
N ILE A 367 28.44 -12.61 4.27
CA ILE A 367 29.78 -12.52 3.69
C ILE A 367 30.67 -13.60 4.33
N PRO A 368 31.20 -14.57 3.56
CA PRO A 368 32.15 -15.55 4.08
C PRO A 368 33.41 -14.86 4.65
N PRO A 369 34.07 -15.44 5.67
CA PRO A 369 35.22 -14.83 6.32
C PRO A 369 36.37 -14.52 5.34
N ASP A 370 36.62 -15.40 4.37
CA ASP A 370 37.66 -15.19 3.35
C ASP A 370 37.35 -13.97 2.46
N VAL A 371 36.07 -13.73 2.17
CA VAL A 371 35.60 -12.59 1.39
C VAL A 371 35.66 -11.31 2.23
N LEU A 372 35.41 -11.39 3.53
CA LEU A 372 35.61 -10.26 4.45
C LEU A 372 37.09 -9.85 4.54
N GLU A 373 38.03 -10.80 4.56
CA GLU A 373 39.46 -10.50 4.52
C GLU A 373 39.88 -9.87 3.18
N ALA A 374 39.34 -10.37 2.06
CA ALA A 374 39.55 -9.73 0.76
C ALA A 374 38.98 -8.30 0.73
N LEU A 375 37.81 -8.07 1.33
CA LEU A 375 37.22 -6.74 1.45
C LEU A 375 38.08 -5.82 2.32
N ARG A 376 38.61 -6.31 3.46
CA ARG A 376 39.56 -5.56 4.29
C ARG A 376 40.79 -5.15 3.49
N PHE A 377 41.35 -6.09 2.73
CA PHE A 377 42.51 -5.83 1.88
C PHE A 377 42.23 -4.77 0.82
N GLU A 378 41.11 -4.84 0.10
CA GLU A 378 40.74 -3.85 -0.93
C GLU A 378 40.46 -2.46 -0.34
N VAL A 379 39.69 -2.38 0.75
CA VAL A 379 39.38 -1.10 1.42
C VAL A 379 40.66 -0.47 1.99
N SER A 380 41.57 -1.27 2.54
CA SER A 380 42.87 -0.78 3.04
C SER A 380 43.82 -0.29 1.94
N ARG A 381 43.49 -0.46 0.66
CA ARG A 381 44.25 0.09 -0.48
C ARG A 381 43.54 1.25 -1.16
N THR A 382 42.32 1.53 -0.73
CA THR A 382 41.52 2.65 -1.20
C THR A 382 41.84 3.87 -0.33
N PRO A 383 42.17 5.03 -0.91
CA PRO A 383 42.49 6.22 -0.12
C PRO A 383 41.26 6.68 0.67
N CYS A 384 41.47 7.11 1.92
CA CYS A 384 40.38 7.62 2.77
C CYS A 384 39.66 8.81 2.11
N PRO A 385 38.33 8.75 1.91
CA PRO A 385 37.56 9.81 1.25
C PRO A 385 37.71 11.16 1.94
N LEU A 386 37.79 11.19 3.27
CA LEU A 386 37.97 12.43 4.05
C LEU A 386 39.32 13.08 3.74
N LEU A 387 40.41 12.31 3.73
CA LEU A 387 41.74 12.83 3.40
C LEU A 387 41.82 13.30 1.94
N VAL A 388 41.24 12.55 1.00
CA VAL A 388 41.16 12.96 -0.42
C VAL A 388 40.41 14.28 -0.57
N ALA A 389 39.33 14.46 0.19
CA ALA A 389 38.58 15.71 0.29
C ALA A 389 39.26 16.80 1.14
N ARG A 390 40.48 16.54 1.65
CA ARG A 390 41.31 17.43 2.49
C ARG A 390 40.73 17.73 3.88
N TYR A 391 39.91 16.85 4.42
CA TYR A 391 39.47 16.88 5.82
C TYR A 391 40.35 15.96 6.68
N ALA A 392 40.52 16.30 7.96
CA ALA A 392 41.16 15.41 8.92
C ALA A 392 40.24 14.22 9.22
N CYS A 393 40.79 13.01 9.28
CA CYS A 393 40.08 11.83 9.74
C CYS A 393 40.43 11.62 11.22
N GLU A 394 39.45 11.83 12.10
CA GLU A 394 39.61 11.71 13.56
C GLU A 394 39.97 10.28 13.98
N ASP A 395 39.50 9.31 13.20
CA ASP A 395 39.65 7.88 13.44
C ASP A 395 40.85 7.27 12.68
N ALA A 396 41.96 7.98 12.53
CA ALA A 396 43.07 7.51 11.69
C ALA A 396 43.67 6.15 12.08
N ALA A 397 43.53 5.73 13.34
CA ALA A 397 43.99 4.44 13.82
C ALA A 397 43.00 3.29 13.54
N THR A 398 41.71 3.61 13.39
CA THR A 398 40.60 2.66 13.24
C THR A 398 39.93 2.74 11.87
N CYS A 399 40.29 3.72 11.04
CA CYS A 399 39.78 3.90 9.70
C CYS A 399 40.10 2.68 8.83
N HIS A 400 39.08 2.15 8.16
CA HIS A 400 39.24 0.99 7.28
C HIS A 400 39.99 1.33 5.98
N PHE A 401 40.00 2.61 5.59
CA PHE A 401 40.66 3.11 4.38
C PHE A 401 42.13 3.46 4.62
N ALA A 402 42.93 3.47 3.56
CA ALA A 402 44.34 3.85 3.68
C ALA A 402 44.55 5.36 3.80
N HIS A 403 45.40 5.73 4.76
CA HIS A 403 45.89 7.10 4.97
C HIS A 403 47.26 7.34 4.32
N ALA A 404 47.93 6.28 3.85
CA ALA A 404 49.19 6.37 3.12
C ALA A 404 49.16 5.45 1.90
N CYS A 405 49.78 5.90 0.81
CA CYS A 405 49.96 5.09 -0.38
C CYS A 405 50.79 3.85 -0.02
N PRO A 406 50.39 2.63 -0.43
CA PRO A 406 51.17 1.42 -0.17
C PRO A 406 52.55 1.42 -0.85
N ARG A 407 52.75 2.28 -1.88
CA ARG A 407 54.06 2.51 -2.51
C ARG A 407 54.93 3.54 -1.76
N GLY A 408 54.39 4.18 -0.70
CA GLY A 408 55.04 5.19 0.12
C GLY A 408 55.50 6.42 -0.66
N GLY A 409 56.43 7.20 -0.10
CA GLY A 409 57.00 8.39 -0.75
C GLY A 409 57.80 8.15 -2.05
N ARG A 410 57.92 6.88 -2.50
CA ARG A 410 58.54 6.51 -3.78
C ARG A 410 57.53 6.30 -4.89
N CYS A 411 56.24 6.50 -4.64
CA CYS A 411 55.24 6.46 -5.70
C CYS A 411 55.50 7.60 -6.69
N VAL A 412 55.94 7.25 -7.91
CA VAL A 412 56.17 8.21 -9.01
C VAL A 412 54.97 8.30 -9.96
N ASP A 413 53.89 7.59 -9.64
CA ASP A 413 52.74 7.46 -10.51
C ASP A 413 51.87 8.72 -10.44
N ALA A 414 51.85 9.51 -11.51
CA ALA A 414 51.03 10.71 -11.59
C ALA A 414 49.52 10.41 -11.52
N ALA A 415 49.12 9.16 -11.82
CA ALA A 415 47.74 8.68 -11.71
C ALA A 415 47.45 8.00 -10.35
N CYS A 416 48.33 8.13 -9.35
CA CYS A 416 48.10 7.57 -8.03
C CYS A 416 46.82 8.16 -7.40
N ALA A 417 45.90 7.29 -6.97
CA ALA A 417 44.64 7.70 -6.33
C ALA A 417 44.85 8.44 -4.99
N PHE A 418 46.03 8.33 -4.38
CA PHE A 418 46.41 8.95 -3.11
C PHE A 418 46.87 10.41 -3.30
N THR A 419 45.97 11.27 -3.73
CA THR A 419 46.31 12.64 -4.15
C THR A 419 46.42 13.65 -2.99
N ALA A 420 46.02 13.28 -1.77
CA ALA A 420 46.03 14.21 -0.64
C ALA A 420 47.43 14.46 -0.06
N PRO A 421 47.71 15.68 0.46
CA PRO A 421 48.95 15.96 1.17
C PRO A 421 49.18 14.99 2.34
N GLY A 422 50.40 14.46 2.47
CA GLY A 422 50.76 13.52 3.54
C GLY A 422 50.47 12.04 3.23
N MET A 423 49.70 11.72 2.19
CA MET A 423 49.51 10.32 1.77
C MET A 423 50.75 9.70 1.12
N HIS A 424 51.72 10.53 0.71
CA HIS A 424 53.06 10.12 0.28
C HIS A 424 54.07 10.69 1.28
N PRO A 425 54.25 10.07 2.47
CA PRO A 425 55.21 10.58 3.43
C PRO A 425 56.58 10.61 2.77
N PRO A 426 57.38 11.68 2.97
CA PRO A 426 58.72 11.76 2.39
C PRO A 426 59.47 10.50 2.79
N PRO A 427 60.27 9.90 1.88
CA PRO A 427 61.06 8.72 2.22
C PRO A 427 61.79 9.04 3.52
N PRO A 428 61.74 8.14 4.54
CA PRO A 428 62.37 8.41 5.82
C PRO A 428 63.79 8.84 5.49
N LEU A 429 64.14 10.07 5.88
CA LEU A 429 65.47 10.60 5.65
C LEU A 429 66.40 9.52 6.17
N ARG A 430 67.07 8.81 5.25
CA ARG A 430 68.02 7.76 5.60
C ARG A 430 68.85 8.40 6.68
N ALA A 431 68.76 7.88 7.91
CA ALA A 431 69.51 8.40 9.04
C ALA A 431 70.91 8.58 8.50
N GLN A 432 71.29 9.84 8.27
CA GLN A 432 72.56 10.13 7.63
C GLN A 432 73.54 9.47 8.57
N THR A 433 74.18 8.40 8.09
CA THR A 433 75.27 7.74 8.79
C THR A 433 76.14 8.87 9.25
N ALA A 434 76.13 9.12 10.56
CA ALA A 434 76.82 10.23 11.15
C ALA A 434 78.23 10.22 10.56
N PRO A 435 78.69 11.34 9.97
CA PRO A 435 80.06 11.39 9.46
C PRO A 435 80.94 11.04 10.65
N ALA A 436 81.81 10.04 10.47
CA ALA A 436 82.74 9.56 11.47
C ALA A 436 83.53 10.75 12.05
N LEU A 437 83.05 11.30 13.17
CA LEU A 437 83.72 12.36 13.89
C LEU A 437 84.95 11.74 14.54
N GLY A 438 86.09 12.28 14.12
CA GLY A 438 87.42 11.88 14.51
C GLY A 438 87.57 11.76 16.03
N ARG A 439 88.21 10.66 16.38
CA ARG A 439 88.85 10.33 17.66
C ARG A 439 89.64 11.53 18.23
N PRO A 440 89.25 12.07 19.40
CA PRO A 440 90.14 12.85 20.25
C PRO A 440 90.74 11.94 21.32
N THR A 441 92.04 12.12 21.51
CA THR A 441 92.91 11.49 22.50
C THR A 441 92.53 11.79 23.94
N ALA A 442 92.84 10.83 24.81
CA ALA A 442 92.70 10.88 26.26
C ALA A 442 93.36 12.11 26.90
N GLY A 443 92.71 12.68 27.91
CA GLY A 443 93.26 13.72 28.77
C GLY A 443 92.37 13.92 30.00
N ALA A 444 92.96 13.75 31.18
CA ALA A 444 92.35 13.67 32.50
C ALA A 444 91.77 15.01 33.02
N GLY A 445 90.84 14.92 33.99
CA GLY A 445 90.49 16.04 34.87
C GLY A 445 89.05 16.00 35.43
N ALA A 446 88.92 15.81 36.74
CA ALA A 446 87.67 15.91 37.53
C ALA A 446 87.31 17.41 37.87
N PRO A 447 86.44 17.71 38.85
CA PRO A 447 84.95 17.81 38.88
C PRO A 447 84.47 19.26 39.25
N PRO A 448 83.35 19.55 39.97
CA PRO A 448 81.91 19.27 39.81
C PRO A 448 81.01 20.56 39.82
N ALA A 449 79.73 20.50 39.38
CA ALA A 449 78.62 21.38 39.80
C ALA A 449 77.28 20.94 39.13
N ARG A 450 76.26 20.48 39.87
CA ARG A 450 75.11 21.20 40.48
C ARG A 450 73.96 21.56 39.53
N SER A 451 72.74 21.26 40.03
CA SER A 451 71.39 21.79 39.68
C SER A 451 70.58 20.92 38.71
N SER A 452 69.52 20.23 39.18
CA SER A 452 68.13 20.71 39.39
C SER A 452 67.38 20.84 38.04
N ALA A 453 66.17 20.35 37.81
CA ALA A 453 65.15 19.76 38.67
C ALA A 453 64.01 19.15 37.81
N VAL A 454 63.11 18.43 38.50
CA VAL A 454 61.72 18.08 38.19
C VAL A 454 61.44 17.09 37.04
N GLY A 455 61.25 15.83 37.44
CA GLY A 455 60.45 14.85 36.70
C GLY A 455 59.51 14.12 37.66
N PHE A 456 58.21 14.34 37.53
CA PHE A 456 57.17 13.48 38.10
C PHE A 456 56.75 12.47 37.03
N GLY A 457 57.24 11.23 37.16
CA GLY A 457 56.75 10.08 36.41
C GLY A 457 56.19 9.06 37.39
N VAL A 458 54.87 8.89 37.42
CA VAL A 458 54.19 7.82 38.14
C VAL A 458 54.32 6.54 37.30
N ALA A 459 55.01 5.57 37.88
CA ALA A 459 55.12 4.20 37.40
C ALA A 459 53.88 3.39 37.82
N LEU A 460 53.43 2.48 36.95
CA LEU A 460 52.81 1.21 37.33
C LEU A 460 53.23 0.12 36.33
N PRO A 461 53.31 -1.16 36.76
CA PRO A 461 54.37 -2.06 36.33
C PRO A 461 53.93 -3.08 35.27
N ALA A 462 54.93 -3.47 34.48
CA ALA A 462 54.95 -4.71 33.73
C ALA A 462 55.20 -5.91 34.65
N GLY A 463 54.59 -7.05 34.33
CA GLY A 463 54.87 -8.33 34.99
C GLY A 463 54.33 -9.54 34.24
N LEU A 464 55.24 -10.24 33.55
CA LEU A 464 55.31 -11.71 33.32
C LEU A 464 54.22 -12.34 32.42
N VAL A 465 54.47 -12.87 31.21
CA VAL A 465 55.41 -13.91 30.75
C VAL A 465 55.32 -15.22 31.55
N ARG A 466 54.63 -16.26 31.04
CA ARG A 466 55.20 -17.42 30.30
C ARG A 466 54.21 -18.59 30.13
N GLN A 467 54.25 -19.23 28.94
CA GLN A 467 54.07 -20.68 28.60
C GLN A 467 52.77 -21.39 29.07
N GLY A 468 51.99 -22.12 28.28
CA GLY A 468 52.21 -22.84 27.02
C GLY A 468 51.71 -24.28 27.20
N ALA A 469 50.76 -24.76 26.39
CA ALA A 469 50.53 -26.20 26.09
C ALA A 469 49.29 -26.41 25.19
N ASN A 470 49.55 -27.05 24.04
CA ASN A 470 48.79 -28.16 23.42
C ASN A 470 47.27 -28.05 23.23
N ALA A 471 46.85 -27.96 21.96
CA ALA A 471 45.57 -28.49 21.48
C ALA A 471 45.81 -29.36 20.22
N PRO A 472 45.13 -30.52 20.08
CA PRO A 472 45.48 -31.53 19.08
C PRO A 472 44.72 -31.38 17.74
N SER A 473 45.36 -31.85 16.68
CA SER A 473 44.81 -32.10 15.35
C SER A 473 43.67 -33.13 15.35
N PRO A 474 42.68 -33.05 14.44
CA PRO A 474 41.82 -34.18 14.12
C PRO A 474 42.33 -34.90 12.87
N THR A 475 42.46 -36.22 13.00
CA THR A 475 42.77 -37.18 11.95
C THR A 475 41.51 -37.74 11.29
N ASN A 476 41.67 -38.06 10.00
CA ASN A 476 40.88 -38.95 9.14
C ASN A 476 40.03 -40.06 9.81
N ARG A 477 38.81 -40.28 9.29
CA ARG A 477 38.18 -41.58 8.95
C ARG A 477 36.79 -41.34 8.31
N ARG A 478 36.60 -41.67 7.01
CA ARG A 478 36.15 -42.96 6.41
C ARG A 478 34.65 -43.27 6.58
N ASP A 479 33.94 -43.13 5.46
CA ASP A 479 32.76 -43.89 5.00
C ASP A 479 32.99 -45.42 5.05
N PRO A 480 31.95 -46.28 5.16
CA PRO A 480 31.21 -46.77 3.97
C PRO A 480 29.73 -47.21 4.17
N HIS A 481 29.13 -47.68 3.06
CA HIS A 481 27.81 -48.35 2.82
C HIS A 481 26.73 -47.40 2.26
N ARG A 482 26.34 -47.40 0.97
CA ARG A 482 26.05 -48.43 -0.06
C ARG A 482 24.87 -49.35 0.31
N VAL A 483 23.65 -48.94 -0.06
CA VAL A 483 22.47 -49.81 -0.23
C VAL A 483 21.81 -49.51 -1.57
N SER A 484 21.47 -50.60 -2.25
CA SER A 484 21.05 -50.70 -3.65
C SER A 484 19.56 -50.39 -3.90
N ALA A 485 19.30 -50.19 -5.19
CA ALA A 485 18.04 -49.97 -5.88
C ALA A 485 16.93 -51.02 -5.63
N ALA A 486 15.68 -50.57 -5.78
CA ALA A 486 14.58 -51.39 -6.30
C ALA A 486 13.59 -50.51 -7.08
N TYR A 487 13.37 -50.87 -8.34
CA TYR A 487 12.34 -50.35 -9.25
C TYR A 487 10.95 -50.86 -8.82
N GLY A 488 9.95 -49.99 -8.84
CA GLY A 488 8.53 -50.36 -8.73
C GLY A 488 7.72 -49.68 -9.84
N ALA A 489 7.15 -50.48 -10.73
CA ALA A 489 6.23 -50.07 -11.78
C ALA A 489 4.77 -50.07 -11.28
N PRO A 490 3.88 -49.18 -11.75
CA PRO A 490 2.47 -49.21 -11.39
C PRO A 490 1.63 -50.03 -12.39
N GLN A 491 0.67 -50.80 -11.87
CA GLN A 491 -0.39 -51.48 -12.62
C GLN A 491 -1.71 -50.70 -12.45
N ASP A 492 -2.36 -50.36 -13.56
CA ASP A 492 -3.76 -49.96 -13.64
C ASP A 492 -4.67 -51.20 -13.74
N PRO A 493 -5.90 -51.11 -13.22
CA PRO A 493 -7.02 -51.81 -13.84
C PRO A 493 -8.24 -50.92 -14.07
N SER A 494 -8.67 -50.84 -15.34
CA SER A 494 -10.03 -50.45 -15.73
C SER A 494 -10.92 -51.70 -15.82
N PRO A 495 -12.19 -51.67 -15.35
CA PRO A 495 -13.16 -52.70 -15.66
C PRO A 495 -14.07 -52.31 -16.83
N ALA A 496 -14.18 -53.22 -17.80
CA ALA A 496 -15.23 -53.27 -18.81
C ALA A 496 -16.50 -53.90 -18.22
N LEU A 497 -17.67 -53.38 -18.58
CA LEU A 497 -18.94 -54.09 -18.43
C LEU A 497 -19.81 -53.94 -19.68
N SER A 498 -20.50 -55.04 -19.94
CA SER A 498 -21.27 -55.42 -21.09
C SER A 498 -22.71 -54.90 -21.06
N GLY A 499 -23.33 -54.76 -22.23
CA GLY A 499 -24.77 -54.56 -22.36
C GLY A 499 -25.21 -54.72 -23.83
N SER A 500 -25.93 -55.80 -24.12
CA SER A 500 -26.53 -56.13 -25.42
C SER A 500 -28.08 -56.00 -25.30
N PRO A 501 -28.89 -56.24 -26.35
CA PRO A 501 -29.54 -55.22 -27.18
C PRO A 501 -31.07 -55.20 -27.01
N ARG A 502 -31.75 -54.12 -27.45
CA ARG A 502 -33.22 -54.14 -27.62
C ARG A 502 -33.71 -53.54 -28.95
N ALA A 503 -34.38 -54.46 -29.66
CA ALA A 503 -35.43 -54.41 -30.67
C ALA A 503 -35.95 -53.07 -31.23
N PHE A 504 -36.07 -53.07 -32.56
CA PHE A 504 -36.84 -52.17 -33.40
C PHE A 504 -38.36 -52.30 -33.17
N ALA A 505 -39.06 -51.16 -33.16
CA ALA A 505 -40.49 -51.06 -33.43
C ALA A 505 -40.75 -49.84 -34.32
N SER A 506 -41.51 -50.03 -35.40
CA SER A 506 -41.93 -48.98 -36.35
C SER A 506 -43.21 -48.25 -35.89
N PRO A 507 -43.48 -47.02 -36.38
CA PRO A 507 -44.43 -46.09 -35.76
C PRO A 507 -45.85 -46.12 -36.36
N ALA A 508 -46.83 -45.71 -35.54
CA ALA A 508 -48.23 -45.43 -35.89
C ALA A 508 -48.47 -43.89 -36.06
N PRO A 509 -49.63 -43.44 -36.58
CA PRO A 509 -49.75 -42.21 -37.37
C PRO A 509 -49.90 -40.91 -36.56
N ARG A 510 -49.35 -39.82 -37.11
CA ARG A 510 -49.29 -38.47 -36.54
C ARG A 510 -50.66 -37.79 -36.44
N ALA A 511 -51.02 -37.33 -35.24
CA ALA A 511 -52.01 -36.28 -35.02
C ALA A 511 -51.43 -34.91 -35.43
N ARG A 512 -52.27 -34.03 -36.02
CA ARG A 512 -51.91 -32.67 -36.43
C ARG A 512 -51.41 -31.86 -35.22
N GLN A 513 -50.12 -31.56 -35.20
CA GLN A 513 -49.53 -30.65 -34.22
C GLN A 513 -49.77 -29.20 -34.67
N GLN A 514 -50.17 -28.35 -33.72
CA GLN A 514 -50.24 -26.90 -33.90
C GLN A 514 -48.84 -26.33 -34.18
N PRO A 515 -48.74 -25.20 -34.91
CA PRO A 515 -47.46 -24.54 -35.14
C PRO A 515 -46.84 -24.16 -33.79
N LYS A 516 -45.58 -24.54 -33.58
CA LYS A 516 -44.78 -24.11 -32.44
C LYS A 516 -43.73 -23.12 -32.93
N HIS A 517 -43.48 -22.08 -32.17
CA HIS A 517 -42.47 -21.09 -32.50
C HIS A 517 -41.16 -21.46 -31.80
N HIS A 518 -40.14 -21.78 -32.60
CA HIS A 518 -38.78 -21.99 -32.10
C HIS A 518 -38.10 -20.65 -31.85
N LEU A 519 -37.81 -20.35 -30.58
CA LEU A 519 -36.95 -19.23 -30.21
C LEU A 519 -35.52 -19.72 -30.06
N LEU A 520 -34.61 -19.10 -30.81
CA LEU A 520 -33.18 -19.37 -30.69
C LEU A 520 -32.67 -18.91 -29.31
N PRO A 521 -31.65 -19.56 -28.73
CA PRO A 521 -31.08 -19.20 -27.42
C PRO A 521 -30.55 -17.76 -27.34
N SER A 522 -30.31 -17.12 -28.48
CA SER A 522 -29.87 -15.72 -28.61
C SER A 522 -31.03 -14.72 -28.67
N SER A 523 -32.28 -15.17 -28.55
CA SER A 523 -33.45 -14.30 -28.50
C SER A 523 -33.57 -13.65 -27.11
N PRO A 524 -33.88 -12.35 -27.01
CA PRO A 524 -34.10 -11.67 -25.72
C PRO A 524 -35.25 -12.28 -24.90
N PHE A 525 -36.07 -13.14 -25.50
CA PHE A 525 -37.16 -13.88 -24.86
C PHE A 525 -36.77 -15.27 -24.34
N GLY A 526 -35.55 -15.75 -24.60
CA GLY A 526 -35.07 -17.11 -24.28
C GLY A 526 -34.35 -17.25 -22.94
N HIS A 527 -34.44 -16.29 -22.02
CA HIS A 527 -33.70 -16.33 -20.77
C HIS A 527 -34.43 -17.18 -19.69
N PRO A 528 -33.76 -18.13 -19.01
CA PRO A 528 -34.37 -19.06 -18.04
C PRO A 528 -34.91 -18.44 -16.74
N LEU A 529 -34.95 -17.11 -16.65
CA LEU A 529 -35.51 -16.38 -15.50
C LEU A 529 -36.95 -15.89 -15.73
N SER A 530 -37.52 -16.10 -16.92
CA SER A 530 -38.90 -15.70 -17.23
C SER A 530 -39.97 -16.72 -16.80
N LEU A 531 -39.59 -17.89 -16.24
CA LEU A 531 -40.53 -18.98 -15.88
C LEU A 531 -40.27 -19.67 -14.53
N ALA A 532 -39.53 -19.08 -13.60
CA ALA A 532 -39.29 -19.72 -12.30
C ALA A 532 -40.40 -19.39 -11.28
N ASP A 533 -41.43 -20.24 -11.22
CA ASP A 533 -42.22 -20.42 -9.99
C ASP A 533 -41.45 -21.33 -9.01
N ALA A 534 -41.51 -20.96 -7.74
CA ALA A 534 -40.61 -21.42 -6.69
C ALA A 534 -41.05 -22.75 -6.04
N GLU A 535 -40.97 -23.90 -6.73
CA GLU A 535 -40.97 -25.22 -6.09
C GLU A 535 -40.26 -26.27 -6.96
N GLU A 536 -38.92 -26.29 -7.00
CA GLU A 536 -38.12 -27.51 -7.23
C GLU A 536 -36.61 -27.20 -7.22
N ALA A 537 -35.99 -27.28 -6.04
CA ALA A 537 -34.54 -27.20 -5.88
C ALA A 537 -34.00 -28.54 -5.36
N SER A 538 -33.92 -29.55 -6.25
CA SER A 538 -33.31 -30.85 -5.91
C SER A 538 -32.75 -31.64 -7.12
N ALA A 539 -32.53 -31.01 -8.29
CA ALA A 539 -31.97 -31.71 -9.45
C ALA A 539 -30.75 -30.96 -10.04
N PRO A 540 -29.73 -31.68 -10.55
CA PRO A 540 -28.58 -31.07 -11.21
C PRO A 540 -28.99 -30.39 -12.52
N PRO A 541 -28.30 -29.31 -12.93
CA PRO A 541 -28.72 -28.48 -14.06
C PRO A 541 -28.66 -29.27 -15.39
N PRO A 542 -29.69 -29.16 -16.25
CA PRO A 542 -29.65 -29.77 -17.58
C PRO A 542 -28.64 -29.06 -18.49
N PRO A 543 -28.09 -29.76 -19.51
CA PRO A 543 -27.15 -29.19 -20.45
C PRO A 543 -27.79 -28.05 -21.28
N VAL A 544 -27.03 -26.96 -21.42
CA VAL A 544 -27.44 -25.71 -22.07
C VAL A 544 -27.42 -25.87 -23.60
N THR A 545 -28.44 -26.51 -24.18
CA THR A 545 -28.68 -26.48 -25.64
C THR A 545 -30.16 -26.51 -26.07
N ASP A 546 -31.12 -26.61 -25.15
CA ASP A 546 -32.51 -26.86 -25.56
C ASP A 546 -33.24 -25.55 -25.87
N ALA A 547 -33.53 -25.34 -27.16
CA ALA A 547 -34.42 -24.29 -27.62
C ALA A 547 -35.80 -24.45 -26.95
N VAL A 548 -36.35 -23.36 -26.43
CA VAL A 548 -37.65 -23.35 -25.76
C VAL A 548 -38.74 -23.22 -26.82
N ASP A 549 -39.54 -24.27 -26.96
CA ASP A 549 -40.75 -24.26 -27.78
C ASP A 549 -41.85 -23.53 -27.03
N LEU A 550 -42.23 -22.33 -27.51
CA LEU A 550 -43.38 -21.62 -26.97
C LEU A 550 -44.61 -21.87 -27.83
N THR A 551 -45.74 -22.00 -27.16
CA THR A 551 -47.07 -21.92 -27.80
C THR A 551 -47.39 -20.48 -28.18
N ASP A 552 -48.29 -20.29 -29.15
CA ASP A 552 -48.72 -18.95 -29.61
C ASP A 552 -49.26 -18.09 -28.45
N GLU A 553 -49.92 -18.72 -27.47
CA GLU A 553 -50.45 -18.05 -26.28
C GLU A 553 -49.34 -17.58 -25.33
N GLU A 554 -48.29 -18.37 -25.14
CA GLU A 554 -47.14 -17.99 -24.31
C GLU A 554 -46.32 -16.88 -24.98
N LEU A 555 -46.14 -16.95 -26.30
CA LEU A 555 -45.47 -15.89 -27.05
C LEU A 555 -46.26 -14.58 -26.99
N ALA A 556 -47.59 -14.62 -27.11
CA ALA A 556 -48.44 -13.44 -26.96
C ALA A 556 -48.31 -12.81 -25.57
N ARG A 557 -48.27 -13.63 -24.50
CA ARG A 557 -48.06 -13.13 -23.12
C ARG A 557 -46.70 -12.46 -22.93
N LEU A 558 -45.64 -12.99 -23.54
CA LEU A 558 -44.31 -12.39 -23.47
C LEU A 558 -44.26 -11.05 -24.22
N LEU A 559 -44.91 -10.95 -25.39
CA LEU A 559 -44.98 -9.71 -26.14
C LEU A 559 -45.78 -8.61 -25.41
N ASP A 560 -46.85 -8.97 -24.71
CA ASP A 560 -47.62 -8.02 -23.91
C ASP A 560 -46.91 -7.62 -22.60
N LYS A 561 -46.04 -8.48 -22.06
CA LYS A 561 -45.14 -8.10 -20.96
C LYS A 561 -44.10 -7.09 -21.44
N ALA A 562 -43.44 -7.36 -22.57
CA ALA A 562 -42.43 -6.47 -23.13
C ALA A 562 -42.99 -5.07 -23.45
N ARG A 563 -44.21 -4.98 -24.00
CA ARG A 563 -44.86 -3.68 -24.26
C ARG A 563 -45.09 -2.86 -22.99
N ARG A 564 -45.46 -3.50 -21.86
CA ARG A 564 -45.65 -2.79 -20.58
C ARG A 564 -44.34 -2.27 -20.00
N GLU A 565 -43.26 -3.06 -20.12
CA GLU A 565 -41.92 -2.64 -19.69
C GLU A 565 -41.40 -1.45 -20.53
N GLU A 566 -41.70 -1.43 -21.83
CA GLU A 566 -41.36 -0.30 -22.72
C GLU A 566 -42.14 0.98 -22.36
N GLU A 567 -43.44 0.87 -22.02
CA GLU A 567 -44.26 1.99 -21.54
C GLU A 567 -43.80 2.54 -20.18
N GLU A 568 -43.28 1.69 -19.30
CA GLU A 568 -42.72 2.09 -18.00
C GLU A 568 -41.37 2.80 -18.17
N TYR A 569 -40.52 2.29 -19.07
CA TYR A 569 -39.25 2.94 -19.43
C TYR A 569 -39.47 4.33 -20.05
N ALA A 570 -40.45 4.47 -20.94
CA ALA A 570 -40.80 5.76 -21.53
C ALA A 570 -41.24 6.79 -20.48
N ARG A 571 -42.04 6.37 -19.48
CA ARG A 571 -42.43 7.21 -18.34
C ARG A 571 -41.23 7.64 -17.50
N GLY A 572 -40.31 6.71 -17.21
CA GLY A 572 -39.09 7.03 -16.46
C GLY A 572 -38.21 8.06 -17.16
N LEU A 573 -38.19 8.06 -18.50
CA LEU A 573 -37.45 9.06 -19.29
C LEU A 573 -38.10 10.46 -19.26
N GLU A 574 -39.42 10.53 -19.18
CA GLU A 574 -40.16 11.79 -19.02
C GLU A 574 -40.03 12.38 -17.62
N GLU A 575 -39.86 11.54 -16.60
CA GLU A 575 -39.67 11.95 -15.20
C GLU A 575 -38.21 12.32 -14.86
N ASP A 576 -37.26 12.09 -15.77
CA ASP A 576 -35.84 12.40 -15.55
C ASP A 576 -35.61 13.93 -15.51
N PRO A 577 -35.22 14.51 -14.35
CA PRO A 577 -35.02 15.95 -14.21
C PRO A 577 -33.87 16.50 -15.09
N PHE A 578 -33.08 15.65 -15.73
CA PHE A 578 -32.00 16.04 -16.63
C PHE A 578 -32.41 16.20 -18.11
N THR A 579 -33.59 15.75 -18.52
CA THR A 579 -34.08 15.88 -19.91
C THR A 579 -34.88 17.17 -20.16
N ALA A 580 -35.21 17.95 -19.11
CA ALA A 580 -35.91 19.22 -19.27
C ALA A 580 -35.03 20.25 -20.01
N PRO A 581 -35.46 20.81 -21.16
CA PRO A 581 -34.70 21.83 -21.86
C PRO A 581 -34.56 23.08 -20.99
N SER A 582 -33.32 23.46 -20.69
CA SER A 582 -32.98 24.63 -19.89
C SER A 582 -33.38 25.94 -20.59
N GLN A 583 -34.64 26.35 -20.42
CA GLN A 583 -35.07 27.71 -20.74
C GLN A 583 -34.67 28.64 -19.61
N GLY A 584 -33.53 29.32 -19.76
CA GLY A 584 -33.10 30.34 -18.81
C GLY A 584 -31.84 31.06 -19.26
N GLY A 585 -32.01 32.09 -20.11
CA GLY A 585 -30.93 33.00 -20.49
C GLY A 585 -30.36 33.73 -19.29
N VAL A 586 -29.04 33.60 -19.08
CA VAL A 586 -28.28 34.33 -18.07
C VAL A 586 -27.81 35.66 -18.69
N PRO A 587 -28.15 36.83 -18.12
CA PRO A 587 -27.61 38.11 -18.61
C PRO A 587 -26.15 38.30 -18.17
N PRO A 588 -25.34 39.05 -18.95
CA PRO A 588 -23.91 39.17 -18.73
C PRO A 588 -23.57 40.04 -17.50
N VAL A 589 -22.80 39.47 -16.58
CA VAL A 589 -22.24 40.17 -15.42
C VAL A 589 -21.07 41.04 -15.86
N THR A 590 -21.18 42.35 -15.67
CA THR A 590 -20.12 43.33 -15.93
C THR A 590 -19.17 43.39 -14.72
N ILE A 591 -17.90 43.04 -14.90
CA ILE A 591 -16.87 43.10 -13.85
C ILE A 591 -16.30 44.52 -13.80
N GLY A 592 -16.68 45.29 -12.78
CA GLY A 592 -16.10 46.59 -12.47
C GLY A 592 -14.88 46.46 -11.56
N VAL A 593 -13.69 46.75 -12.08
CA VAL A 593 -12.45 46.91 -11.33
C VAL A 593 -12.48 48.25 -10.59
N ARG A 594 -12.37 48.24 -9.25
CA ARG A 594 -12.10 49.45 -8.44
C ARG A 594 -10.84 49.25 -7.59
N SER A 595 -9.90 50.16 -7.79
CA SER A 595 -8.65 50.29 -7.03
C SER A 595 -8.90 50.80 -5.60
N PRO A 596 -8.04 50.45 -4.61
CA PRO A 596 -8.24 50.86 -3.23
C PRO A 596 -7.61 52.22 -2.93
N SER A 597 -8.42 53.14 -2.37
CA SER A 597 -7.95 54.39 -1.77
C SER A 597 -7.86 54.29 -0.25
N ARG A 598 -6.74 54.80 0.25
CA ARG A 598 -6.23 54.96 1.61
C ARG A 598 -7.06 55.95 2.46
N ARG A 599 -7.38 55.62 3.73
CA ARG A 599 -7.46 56.48 4.95
C ARG A 599 -8.11 55.69 6.11
N GLU A 600 -7.41 55.48 7.22
CA GLU A 600 -7.35 56.31 8.46
C GLU A 600 -8.63 56.31 9.32
N GLY A 601 -8.52 55.68 10.49
CA GLY A 601 -8.91 56.21 11.81
C GLY A 601 -10.39 56.53 12.11
N GLY A 602 -10.96 55.85 13.11
CA GLY A 602 -12.14 56.38 13.81
C GLY A 602 -12.89 55.38 14.67
N ALA A 603 -12.68 55.44 15.99
CA ALA A 603 -13.49 54.77 17.00
C ALA A 603 -14.86 55.45 17.18
N ARG A 604 -15.96 54.67 17.29
CA ARG A 604 -17.07 54.94 18.22
C ARG A 604 -18.08 53.80 18.32
N LYS A 605 -18.74 53.81 19.48
CA LYS A 605 -19.66 52.85 20.11
C LYS A 605 -21.06 52.79 19.49
N GLN A 606 -21.76 51.70 19.87
CA GLN A 606 -23.21 51.51 20.04
C GLN A 606 -24.09 51.44 18.77
N ALA A 607 -24.79 50.32 18.55
CA ALA A 607 -26.12 50.03 19.09
C ALA A 607 -26.76 48.78 18.45
N ALA A 608 -27.73 48.24 19.17
CA ALA A 608 -28.53 47.02 19.01
C ALA A 608 -29.31 46.82 17.68
N LYS A 609 -29.81 45.57 17.56
CA LYS A 609 -30.84 44.96 16.68
C LYS A 609 -30.28 44.12 15.52
N GLY A 610 -30.75 42.90 15.26
CA GLY A 610 -31.89 42.19 15.84
C GLY A 610 -31.96 40.74 15.41
N ASP A 611 -33.05 40.12 15.85
CA ASP A 611 -33.44 38.72 15.74
C ASP A 611 -33.38 38.11 14.34
N GLY A 612 -33.05 36.81 14.31
CA GLY A 612 -33.09 35.99 13.11
C GLY A 612 -32.95 34.51 13.42
N ARG A 613 -33.83 33.96 14.26
CA ARG A 613 -34.05 32.51 14.43
C ARG A 613 -35.50 32.18 14.11
N ALA A 614 -35.73 31.55 12.96
CA ALA A 614 -36.89 30.73 12.68
C ALA A 614 -36.64 29.90 11.42
N ILE A 615 -37.41 28.83 11.28
CA ILE A 615 -37.47 27.86 10.16
C ILE A 615 -36.57 26.64 10.39
N TRP A 616 -37.15 25.59 11.01
CA TRP A 616 -37.30 24.21 10.52
C TRP A 616 -37.62 23.29 11.72
N ASP A 617 -38.91 23.18 12.08
CA ASP A 617 -39.46 22.09 12.91
C ASP A 617 -40.95 21.93 12.58
N ALA A 618 -41.26 20.99 11.69
CA ALA A 618 -42.62 20.49 11.47
C ALA A 618 -42.58 19.19 10.64
N ALA A 619 -42.46 18.04 11.29
CA ALA A 619 -43.09 16.79 10.84
C ALA A 619 -43.04 15.76 11.97
N LEU A 620 -44.14 15.02 12.15
CA LEU A 620 -44.33 13.86 13.05
C LEU A 620 -44.87 14.20 14.46
N SER A 621 -46.14 14.60 14.51
CA SER A 621 -47.05 14.20 15.58
C SER A 621 -48.40 13.88 14.97
N GLY A 622 -48.75 12.60 14.92
CA GLY A 622 -50.05 12.15 14.44
C GLY A 622 -50.25 10.66 14.70
N ARG A 623 -51.27 10.36 15.52
CA ARG A 623 -51.78 9.06 16.02
C ARG A 623 -51.20 8.67 17.38
N GLY A 624 -51.99 8.45 18.42
CA GLY A 624 -53.44 8.30 18.49
C GLY A 624 -53.74 7.28 19.59
N SER A 625 -54.29 7.76 20.70
CA SER A 625 -54.70 6.98 21.87
C SER A 625 -55.73 5.90 21.54
N GLN A 626 -55.71 4.80 22.30
CA GLN A 626 -56.89 4.27 23.01
C GLN A 626 -56.50 3.10 23.94
N ALA A 627 -56.82 3.26 25.22
CA ALA A 627 -57.03 2.17 26.18
C ALA A 627 -58.49 1.69 26.08
N PRO A 628 -58.88 0.57 26.73
CA PRO A 628 -59.44 0.75 28.08
C PRO A 628 -59.28 -0.43 29.08
N VAL A 629 -59.53 -0.06 30.34
CA VAL A 629 -59.75 -0.80 31.62
C VAL A 629 -58.52 -1.31 32.36
#